data_AF-A0A925ILB3-F1
#
_entry.id   AF-A0A925ILB3-F1
#
_cell.length_a   1.000
_cell.length_b   1.000
_cell.length_c   1.000
_cell.angle_alpha   90.00
_cell.angle_beta   90.00
_cell.angle_gamma   90.00
#
_symmetry.space_group_name_H-M   'P 1'
#
loop_
_entity.id
_entity.type
_entity.pdbx_description
1 polymer ?
#
loop_
_entity_poly.entity_id
_entity_poly.type
_entity_poly.pdbx_seq_one_letter_code
_entity_poly.pdbx_strand_id
1 'polypeptide(L)'
;MNKRILIASFVLILALLACNLPGATPFPAPPPDVTFTETPALVLDTPSPTFTSVPTDIPLPTLTATPSIPLASPLDKGVNCRLGPGTEWVTIAGLLVGQSATIQGKNGDSSWWYVSTPNDPGKPCWLAASVTVTSGNVASVPVVPPPVASVTDLTIKLSPKDISLPGCIGPAEPIKFEGTITVNGPTKVKWYFETQQDGSMSSDTINFNFADTKKVEYSSFNPDADDGSFWVRLVVVEPNSKSVEAKYEIKCP
;
A
#
# COMPACT_ATOMS: atom_id res chain seq x y z
N MET A 1 -27.04 -7.62 -33.09
CA MET A 1 -26.16 -8.75 -33.44
C MET A 1 -26.60 -9.97 -32.64
N ASN A 2 -27.17 -10.97 -33.30
CA ASN A 2 -28.00 -11.98 -32.64
C ASN A 2 -27.16 -12.92 -31.78
N LYS A 3 -27.48 -13.03 -30.49
CA LYS A 3 -26.79 -13.84 -29.47
C LYS A 3 -26.55 -15.30 -29.90
N ARG A 4 -27.39 -15.83 -30.79
CA ARG A 4 -27.25 -17.18 -31.38
C ARG A 4 -26.08 -17.31 -32.37
N ILE A 5 -25.74 -16.24 -33.09
CA ILE A 5 -24.63 -16.22 -34.06
C ILE A 5 -23.29 -16.15 -33.33
N LEU A 6 -23.23 -15.41 -32.20
CA LEU A 6 -22.05 -15.32 -31.33
C LEU A 6 -21.74 -16.63 -30.61
N ILE A 7 -22.75 -17.38 -30.18
CA ILE A 7 -22.55 -18.69 -29.54
C ILE A 7 -22.06 -19.72 -30.55
N ALA A 8 -22.59 -19.73 -31.78
CA ALA A 8 -22.16 -20.66 -32.82
C ALA A 8 -20.71 -20.42 -33.26
N SER A 9 -20.27 -19.16 -33.31
CA SER A 9 -18.88 -18.81 -33.65
C SER A 9 -17.90 -19.14 -32.52
N PHE A 10 -18.31 -19.02 -31.25
CA PHE A 10 -17.48 -19.40 -30.11
C PHE A 10 -17.27 -20.92 -30.02
N VAL A 11 -18.29 -21.73 -30.32
CA VAL A 11 -18.19 -23.20 -30.31
C VAL A 11 -17.30 -23.73 -31.45
N LEU A 12 -17.31 -23.08 -32.62
CA LEU A 12 -16.49 -23.48 -33.76
C LEU A 12 -14.99 -23.18 -33.54
N ILE A 13 -14.65 -22.12 -32.81
CA ILE A 13 -13.26 -21.77 -32.48
C ILE A 13 -12.69 -22.72 -31.42
N LEU A 14 -13.51 -23.17 -30.47
CA LEU A 14 -13.07 -24.08 -29.40
C LEU A 14 -12.73 -25.49 -29.93
N ALA A 15 -13.36 -25.93 -31.02
CA ALA A 15 -13.12 -27.24 -31.63
C ALA A 15 -11.80 -27.33 -32.42
N LEU A 16 -11.22 -26.19 -32.82
CA LEU A 16 -9.99 -26.15 -33.63
C LEU A 16 -8.69 -26.21 -32.80
N LEU A 17 -8.77 -26.15 -31.46
CA LEU A 17 -7.62 -26.13 -30.54
C LEU A 17 -7.34 -27.49 -29.86
N ALA A 18 -8.09 -28.55 -30.15
CA ALA A 18 -8.06 -29.80 -29.38
C ALA A 18 -7.02 -30.86 -29.84
N CYS A 19 -6.21 -30.60 -30.86
CA CYS A 19 -5.24 -31.58 -31.37
C CYS A 19 -3.81 -31.07 -31.21
N ASN A 20 -3.25 -31.17 -30.00
CA ASN A 20 -1.80 -31.29 -29.79
C ASN A 20 -1.50 -31.52 -28.29
N LEU A 21 -1.44 -32.77 -27.83
CA LEU A 21 -0.59 -33.09 -26.67
C LEU A 21 0.00 -34.52 -26.75
N PRO A 22 1.30 -34.70 -26.40
CA PRO A 22 2.13 -35.82 -26.85
C PRO A 22 1.88 -37.13 -26.08
N GLY A 23 1.99 -38.26 -26.78
CA GLY A 23 1.91 -39.61 -26.22
C GLY A 23 3.11 -39.94 -25.33
N ALA A 24 2.82 -40.47 -24.14
CA ALA A 24 3.83 -40.98 -23.21
C ALA A 24 4.42 -42.30 -23.72
N THR A 25 5.74 -42.35 -23.90
CA THR A 25 6.49 -43.56 -24.20
C THR A 25 6.75 -44.37 -22.92
N PRO A 26 6.73 -45.72 -22.99
CA PRO A 26 6.99 -46.58 -21.85
C PRO A 26 8.48 -46.59 -21.48
N PHE A 27 8.77 -46.40 -20.19
CA PHE A 27 10.10 -46.43 -19.58
C PHE A 27 10.54 -47.90 -19.34
N PRO A 28 11.71 -48.34 -19.82
CA PRO A 28 12.26 -49.67 -19.52
C PRO A 28 12.80 -49.79 -18.09
N ALA A 29 12.51 -50.93 -17.46
CA ALA A 29 12.94 -51.32 -16.10
C ALA A 29 14.47 -51.63 -16.01
N PRO A 30 15.06 -51.70 -14.80
CA PRO A 30 16.46 -51.43 -14.53
C PRO A 30 17.40 -52.64 -14.71
N PRO A 31 18.70 -52.42 -14.98
CA PRO A 31 19.73 -53.47 -14.84
C PRO A 31 20.26 -53.60 -13.39
N PRO A 32 20.83 -54.77 -13.03
CA PRO A 32 21.03 -55.23 -11.65
C PRO A 32 22.25 -54.65 -10.92
N ASP A 33 22.14 -54.72 -9.59
CA ASP A 33 23.08 -54.40 -8.53
C ASP A 33 24.42 -55.16 -8.67
N VAL A 34 25.55 -54.47 -8.49
CA VAL A 34 26.89 -55.08 -8.59
C VAL A 34 27.37 -55.43 -7.19
N THR A 35 27.31 -56.71 -6.85
CA THR A 35 27.86 -57.27 -5.62
C THR A 35 29.40 -57.24 -5.67
N PHE A 36 30.03 -56.55 -4.73
CA PHE A 36 31.48 -56.61 -4.53
C PHE A 36 31.84 -57.90 -3.76
N THR A 37 32.73 -58.71 -4.36
CA THR A 37 33.33 -59.89 -3.74
C THR A 37 34.52 -59.46 -2.87
N GLU A 38 34.43 -59.67 -1.56
CA GLU A 38 35.57 -59.49 -0.65
C GLU A 38 36.60 -60.61 -0.87
N THR A 39 37.83 -60.21 -1.17
CA THR A 39 39.01 -61.08 -1.19
C THR A 39 39.68 -61.01 0.19
N PRO A 40 40.00 -62.13 0.86
CA PRO A 40 40.74 -62.12 2.12
C PRO A 40 42.18 -61.62 1.91
N ALA A 41 42.52 -60.47 2.49
CA ALA A 41 43.91 -60.02 2.58
C ALA A 41 44.62 -60.79 3.71
N LEU A 42 45.74 -61.42 3.38
CA LEU A 42 46.65 -62.06 4.34
C LEU A 42 47.19 -61.03 5.33
N VAL A 43 47.08 -61.36 6.62
CA VAL A 43 47.61 -60.59 7.75
C VAL A 43 49.14 -60.75 7.77
N LEU A 44 49.87 -59.64 7.69
CA LEU A 44 51.31 -59.57 7.96
C LEU A 44 51.52 -58.75 9.23
N ASP A 45 51.98 -59.42 10.29
CA ASP A 45 52.29 -58.82 11.58
C ASP A 45 53.41 -57.77 11.42
N THR A 46 53.01 -56.50 11.40
CA THR A 46 53.90 -55.35 11.46
C THR A 46 53.88 -54.81 12.90
N PRO A 47 55.04 -54.58 13.55
CA PRO A 47 55.05 -54.03 14.91
C PRO A 47 54.37 -52.65 14.93
N SER A 48 53.38 -52.52 15.79
CA SER A 48 52.56 -51.32 15.97
C SER A 48 53.42 -50.13 16.46
N PRO A 49 53.41 -48.97 15.79
CA PRO A 49 54.02 -47.78 16.34
C PRO A 49 53.26 -47.34 17.59
N THR A 50 53.98 -47.12 18.69
CA THR A 50 53.42 -46.59 19.94
C THR A 50 52.86 -45.20 19.68
N PHE A 51 51.54 -45.07 19.66
CA PHE A 51 50.86 -43.78 19.58
C PHE A 51 51.13 -42.98 20.86
N THR A 52 51.92 -41.92 20.73
CA THR A 52 52.00 -40.88 21.77
C THR A 52 50.71 -40.07 21.67
N SER A 53 49.91 -40.03 22.74
CA SER A 53 48.68 -39.24 22.79
C SER A 53 49.01 -37.75 22.70
N VAL A 54 48.69 -37.13 21.56
CA VAL A 54 48.68 -35.66 21.42
C VAL A 54 47.51 -35.12 22.24
N PRO A 55 47.68 -34.07 23.06
CA PRO A 55 46.55 -33.41 23.69
C PRO A 55 45.71 -32.73 22.61
N THR A 56 44.57 -33.34 22.27
CA THR A 56 43.60 -32.81 21.32
C THR A 56 42.32 -32.49 22.07
N ASP A 57 42.26 -31.30 22.67
CA ASP A 57 40.98 -30.61 22.86
C ASP A 57 41.21 -29.11 23.02
N ILE A 58 41.55 -28.46 21.91
CA ILE A 58 41.38 -27.01 21.79
C ILE A 58 39.93 -26.81 21.36
N PRO A 59 39.07 -26.16 22.16
CA PRO A 59 37.71 -25.87 21.72
C PRO A 59 37.78 -25.04 20.44
N LEU A 60 37.19 -25.55 19.37
CA LEU A 60 37.08 -24.83 18.10
C LEU A 60 36.36 -23.50 18.37
N PRO A 61 36.84 -22.35 17.86
CA PRO A 61 36.15 -21.08 18.03
C PRO A 61 34.71 -21.23 17.55
N THR A 62 33.76 -21.07 18.46
CA THR A 62 32.35 -21.13 18.14
C THR A 62 32.02 -19.88 17.31
N LEU A 63 31.62 -20.06 16.05
CA LEU A 63 31.21 -18.94 15.20
C LEU A 63 30.07 -18.20 15.88
N THR A 64 30.35 -16.99 16.37
CA THR A 64 29.31 -16.11 16.91
C THR A 64 28.63 -15.46 15.71
N ALA A 65 27.36 -15.80 15.46
CA ALA A 65 26.60 -15.20 14.38
C ALA A 65 26.57 -13.68 14.56
N THR A 66 27.21 -12.94 13.65
CA THR A 66 27.07 -11.48 13.61
C THR A 66 25.63 -11.16 13.25
N PRO A 67 24.89 -10.36 14.03
CA PRO A 67 23.51 -10.03 13.71
C PRO A 67 23.47 -9.35 12.34
N SER A 68 22.91 -10.06 11.35
CA SER A 68 22.70 -9.52 10.02
C SER A 68 21.51 -8.57 10.06
N ILE A 69 21.72 -7.33 9.61
CA ILE A 69 20.67 -6.31 9.49
C ILE A 69 19.56 -6.88 8.60
N PRO A 70 18.30 -6.94 9.06
CA PRO A 70 17.23 -7.49 8.25
C PRO A 70 16.94 -6.57 7.06
N LEU A 71 16.96 -7.15 5.85
CA LEU A 71 16.73 -6.43 4.59
C LEU A 71 15.54 -7.03 3.86
N ALA A 72 14.77 -6.19 3.17
CA ALA A 72 13.73 -6.58 2.22
C ALA A 72 14.11 -6.12 0.81
N SER A 73 13.92 -7.00 -0.18
CA SER A 73 14.10 -6.69 -1.59
C SER A 73 12.87 -7.14 -2.38
N PRO A 74 12.54 -6.51 -3.52
CA PRO A 74 11.48 -6.98 -4.41
C PRO A 74 11.74 -8.41 -4.91
N LEU A 75 10.68 -9.22 -5.05
CA LEU A 75 10.79 -10.60 -5.57
C LEU A 75 11.10 -10.63 -7.07
N ASP A 76 10.21 -10.06 -7.89
CA ASP A 76 10.27 -10.09 -9.36
C ASP A 76 9.98 -8.72 -10.01
N LYS A 77 9.15 -7.89 -9.37
CA LYS A 77 8.75 -6.56 -9.85
C LYS A 77 8.93 -5.52 -8.76
N GLY A 78 9.10 -4.26 -9.17
CA GLY A 78 9.17 -3.14 -8.22
C GLY A 78 7.96 -3.14 -7.27
N VAL A 79 8.20 -2.87 -5.99
CA VAL A 79 7.19 -2.92 -4.93
C VAL A 79 6.82 -1.51 -4.51
N ASN A 80 5.52 -1.24 -4.37
CA ASN A 80 5.04 0.03 -3.84
C ASN A 80 5.37 0.16 -2.36
N CYS A 81 5.94 1.29 -1.98
CA CYS A 81 6.10 1.66 -0.59
C CYS A 81 4.98 2.60 -0.17
N ARG A 82 4.17 2.15 0.79
CA ARG A 82 2.92 2.81 1.19
C ARG A 82 3.07 3.53 2.52
N LEU A 83 2.19 4.49 2.76
CA LEU A 83 2.18 5.24 4.01
C LEU A 83 1.87 4.35 5.22
N GLY A 84 0.94 3.40 5.07
CA GLY A 84 0.55 2.43 6.10
C GLY A 84 0.51 0.98 5.58
N PRO A 85 0.35 0.01 6.50
CA PRO A 85 0.34 -1.41 6.16
C PRO A 85 -1.02 -1.79 5.56
N GLY A 86 -1.11 -1.79 4.24
CA GLY A 86 -2.32 -2.18 3.53
C GLY A 86 -2.37 -1.57 2.13
N THR A 87 -3.09 -2.21 1.22
CA THR A 87 -3.28 -1.70 -0.16
C THR A 87 -4.14 -0.45 -0.22
N GLU A 88 -4.87 -0.19 0.85
CA GLU A 88 -5.77 0.93 1.03
C GLU A 88 -5.08 2.23 1.45
N TRP A 89 -3.80 2.18 1.79
CA TRP A 89 -2.97 3.35 2.04
C TRP A 89 -2.36 3.93 0.77
N VAL A 90 -2.17 5.24 0.73
CA VAL A 90 -1.51 5.92 -0.40
C VAL A 90 -0.09 5.40 -0.62
N THR A 91 0.31 5.23 -1.88
CA THR A 91 1.70 4.94 -2.28
C THR A 91 2.52 6.23 -2.20
N ILE A 92 3.62 6.22 -1.45
CA ILE A 92 4.50 7.39 -1.25
C ILE A 92 5.89 7.22 -1.87
N ALA A 93 6.29 5.98 -2.16
CA ALA A 93 7.53 5.65 -2.86
C ALA A 93 7.43 4.28 -3.53
N GLY A 94 8.52 3.82 -4.13
CA GLY A 94 8.67 2.46 -4.64
C GLY A 94 10.08 1.94 -4.43
N LEU A 95 10.21 0.62 -4.27
CA LEU A 95 11.48 -0.09 -4.21
C LEU A 95 11.67 -0.87 -5.51
N LEU A 96 12.71 -0.51 -6.29
CA LEU A 96 12.99 -1.14 -7.58
C LEU A 96 13.72 -2.48 -7.42
N VAL A 97 13.58 -3.36 -8.41
CA VAL A 97 14.32 -4.64 -8.45
C VAL A 97 15.83 -4.36 -8.42
N GLY A 98 16.56 -5.12 -7.61
CA GLY A 98 17.99 -4.92 -7.35
C GLY A 98 18.29 -3.93 -6.21
N GLN A 99 17.30 -3.23 -5.68
CA GLN A 99 17.44 -2.45 -4.45
C GLN A 99 17.02 -3.26 -3.21
N SER A 100 17.57 -2.88 -2.07
CA SER A 100 17.22 -3.43 -0.76
C SER A 100 16.88 -2.30 0.20
N ALA A 101 15.84 -2.50 1.01
CA ALA A 101 15.44 -1.61 2.08
C ALA A 101 15.73 -2.25 3.44
N THR A 102 16.16 -1.44 4.41
CA THR A 102 16.39 -1.93 5.78
C THR A 102 15.06 -2.10 6.48
N ILE A 103 14.80 -3.30 7.01
CA ILE A 103 13.60 -3.59 7.79
C ILE A 103 13.81 -3.04 9.21
N GLN A 104 12.95 -2.11 9.61
CA GLN A 104 12.95 -1.51 10.95
C GLN A 104 11.82 -2.07 11.82
N GLY A 105 10.78 -2.60 11.19
CA GLY A 105 9.59 -3.09 11.88
C GLY A 105 8.72 -3.96 10.98
N LYS A 106 7.65 -4.48 11.57
CA LYS A 106 6.57 -5.20 10.87
C LYS A 106 5.23 -4.87 11.49
N ASN A 107 4.14 -5.16 10.80
CA ASN A 107 2.81 -5.07 11.41
C ASN A 107 2.51 -6.32 12.26
N GLY A 108 1.39 -6.31 12.99
CA GLY A 108 1.09 -7.34 14.01
C GLY A 108 1.00 -8.78 13.49
N ASP A 109 0.52 -8.96 12.25
CA ASP A 109 0.42 -10.27 11.57
C ASP A 109 1.62 -10.57 10.66
N SER A 110 2.63 -9.69 10.61
CA SER A 110 3.82 -9.80 9.75
C SER A 110 3.53 -9.83 8.24
N SER A 111 2.37 -9.34 7.79
CA SER A 111 2.03 -9.24 6.36
C SER A 111 2.66 -8.02 5.67
N TRP A 112 3.21 -7.06 6.43
CA TRP A 112 3.88 -5.85 5.93
C TRP A 112 5.16 -5.54 6.70
N TRP A 113 6.18 -5.10 5.95
CA TRP A 113 7.46 -4.62 6.48
C TRP A 113 7.48 -3.10 6.57
N TYR A 114 7.82 -2.58 7.74
CA TYR A 114 8.16 -1.16 7.91
C TYR A 114 9.64 -0.98 7.62
N VAL A 115 9.96 -0.27 6.54
CA VAL A 115 11.31 -0.20 6.00
C VAL A 115 11.79 1.22 5.79
N SER A 116 13.10 1.39 5.80
CA SER A 116 13.77 2.60 5.33
C SER A 116 14.46 2.30 3.99
N THR A 117 14.10 3.08 2.98
CA THR A 117 14.64 2.90 1.62
C THR A 117 15.96 3.65 1.46
N PRO A 118 16.89 3.17 0.63
CA PRO A 118 18.17 3.85 0.42
C PRO A 118 18.01 5.23 -0.22
N ASN A 119 16.92 5.46 -0.97
CA ASN A 119 16.66 6.73 -1.66
C ASN A 119 16.09 7.81 -0.74
N ASP A 120 15.32 7.42 0.28
CA ASP A 120 14.76 8.34 1.29
C ASP A 120 14.79 7.68 2.68
N PRO A 121 15.98 7.63 3.33
CA PRO A 121 16.13 6.89 4.58
C PRO A 121 15.37 7.53 5.75
N GLY A 122 15.03 8.82 5.63
CA GLY A 122 14.28 9.58 6.64
C GLY A 122 12.76 9.44 6.55
N LYS A 123 12.23 8.83 5.47
CA LYS A 123 10.79 8.61 5.30
C LYS A 123 10.50 7.12 5.17
N PRO A 124 10.40 6.42 6.31
CA PRO A 124 10.07 5.01 6.31
C PRO A 124 8.66 4.78 5.79
N CYS A 125 8.44 3.60 5.21
CA CYS A 125 7.22 3.24 4.53
C CYS A 125 6.99 1.73 4.58
N TRP A 126 5.84 1.29 4.10
CA TRP A 126 5.38 -0.09 4.24
C TRP A 126 5.47 -0.85 2.91
N LEU A 127 6.16 -1.99 2.92
CA LEU A 127 6.24 -2.93 1.80
C LEU A 127 5.44 -4.19 2.13
N ALA A 128 4.69 -4.71 1.16
CA ALA A 128 3.93 -5.94 1.33
C ALA A 128 4.88 -7.14 1.38
N ALA A 129 4.79 -7.95 2.43
CA ALA A 129 5.68 -9.10 2.62
C ALA A 129 5.51 -10.16 1.51
N SER A 130 4.29 -10.30 0.97
CA SER A 130 3.92 -11.27 -0.08
C SER A 130 4.63 -11.07 -1.42
N VAL A 131 5.23 -9.91 -1.65
CA VAL A 131 5.94 -9.56 -2.91
C VAL A 131 7.40 -9.16 -2.67
N THR A 132 7.92 -9.47 -1.47
CA THR A 132 9.32 -9.19 -1.09
C THR A 132 10.02 -10.47 -0.64
N VAL A 133 11.32 -10.54 -0.91
CA VAL A 133 12.23 -11.51 -0.28
C VAL A 133 12.98 -10.82 0.85
N THR A 134 13.26 -11.55 1.92
CA THR A 134 13.98 -11.02 3.08
C THR A 134 15.30 -11.74 3.30
N SER A 135 16.26 -11.04 3.90
CA SER A 135 17.53 -11.61 4.36
C SER A 135 17.88 -11.07 5.74
N GLY A 136 18.70 -11.81 6.50
CA GLY A 136 18.99 -11.49 7.90
C GLY A 136 17.93 -11.98 8.89
N ASN A 137 18.03 -11.55 10.14
CA ASN A 137 17.12 -12.01 11.20
C ASN A 137 15.84 -11.15 11.25
N VAL A 138 14.79 -11.62 10.57
CA VAL A 138 13.46 -10.99 10.59
C VAL A 138 12.60 -11.38 11.80
N ALA A 139 12.97 -12.43 12.53
CA ALA A 139 12.20 -12.91 13.67
C ALA A 139 12.24 -11.94 14.86
N SER A 140 13.34 -11.19 15.00
CA SER A 140 13.54 -10.21 16.07
C SER A 140 13.07 -8.79 15.71
N VAL A 141 12.44 -8.60 14.55
CA VAL A 141 11.94 -7.29 14.10
C VAL A 141 10.71 -6.89 14.93
N PRO A 142 10.69 -5.68 15.51
CA PRO A 142 9.60 -5.23 16.38
C PRO A 142 8.31 -4.97 15.60
N VAL A 143 7.18 -5.03 16.31
CA VAL A 143 5.88 -4.64 15.76
C VAL A 143 5.75 -3.12 15.82
N VAL A 144 5.41 -2.49 14.69
CA VAL A 144 5.13 -1.06 14.56
C VAL A 144 3.62 -0.89 14.33
N PRO A 145 2.94 -0.04 15.11
CA PRO A 145 1.52 0.23 14.88
C PRO A 145 1.31 0.90 13.52
N PRO A 146 0.17 0.67 12.84
CA PRO A 146 -0.16 1.41 11.63
C PRO A 146 -0.25 2.91 11.93
N PRO A 147 0.09 3.79 10.97
CA PRO A 147 -0.16 5.21 11.12
C PRO A 147 -1.68 5.48 11.19
N VAL A 148 -2.04 6.68 11.63
CA VAL A 148 -3.42 7.16 11.59
C VAL A 148 -3.64 7.93 10.29
N ALA A 149 -4.71 7.60 9.57
CA ALA A 149 -5.05 8.30 8.33
C ALA A 149 -5.56 9.72 8.64
N SER A 150 -5.36 10.62 7.68
CA SER A 150 -5.62 12.05 7.85
C SER A 150 -6.10 12.69 6.55
N VAL A 151 -6.80 13.82 6.65
CA VAL A 151 -7.12 14.63 5.47
C VAL A 151 -5.84 15.33 5.00
N THR A 152 -5.49 15.12 3.75
CA THR A 152 -4.29 15.69 3.13
C THR A 152 -4.60 16.95 2.34
N ASP A 153 -5.72 16.98 1.62
CA ASP A 153 -6.12 18.07 0.73
C ASP A 153 -7.62 18.37 0.83
N LEU A 154 -7.96 19.65 0.63
CA LEU A 154 -9.32 20.18 0.64
C LEU A 154 -9.48 21.19 -0.48
N THR A 155 -10.60 21.13 -1.20
CA THR A 155 -10.97 22.19 -2.16
C THR A 155 -12.41 22.64 -1.93
N ILE A 156 -12.71 23.88 -2.31
CA ILE A 156 -14.05 24.46 -2.30
C ILE A 156 -14.23 25.38 -3.52
N LYS A 157 -15.41 25.31 -4.12
CA LYS A 157 -15.88 26.12 -5.24
C LYS A 157 -17.29 26.61 -4.94
N LEU A 158 -17.56 27.84 -5.32
CA LEU A 158 -18.84 28.52 -5.13
C LEU A 158 -19.41 28.88 -6.49
N SER A 159 -20.70 28.61 -6.70
CA SER A 159 -21.40 28.92 -7.94
C SER A 159 -22.79 29.49 -7.65
N PRO A 160 -23.11 30.73 -8.07
CA PRO A 160 -22.22 31.72 -8.69
C PRO A 160 -21.17 32.27 -7.72
N LYS A 161 -20.10 32.83 -8.28
CA LYS A 161 -19.08 33.56 -7.50
C LYS A 161 -19.38 35.06 -7.42
N ASP A 162 -20.03 35.61 -8.43
CA ASP A 162 -20.37 37.03 -8.53
C ASP A 162 -21.89 37.14 -8.67
N ILE A 163 -22.52 37.89 -7.78
CA ILE A 163 -23.96 38.13 -7.75
C ILE A 163 -24.17 39.63 -7.96
N SER A 164 -25.03 39.99 -8.92
CA SER A 164 -25.42 41.38 -9.15
C SER A 164 -26.87 41.57 -8.70
N LEU A 165 -27.07 42.33 -7.63
CA LEU A 165 -28.38 42.60 -7.05
C LEU A 165 -28.64 44.12 -7.03
N PRO A 166 -29.29 44.69 -8.06
CA PRO A 166 -29.49 46.13 -8.17
C PRO A 166 -30.10 46.75 -6.91
N GLY A 167 -29.42 47.76 -6.35
CA GLY A 167 -29.82 48.42 -5.11
C GLY A 167 -29.93 47.52 -3.87
N CYS A 168 -29.40 46.29 -3.89
CA CYS A 168 -29.55 45.30 -2.82
C CYS A 168 -31.03 44.99 -2.46
N ILE A 169 -31.95 45.13 -3.42
CA ILE A 169 -33.39 44.95 -3.15
C ILE A 169 -33.83 43.53 -3.52
N GLY A 170 -34.32 42.79 -2.54
CA GLY A 170 -34.90 41.46 -2.73
C GLY A 170 -33.92 40.31 -2.43
N PRO A 171 -34.32 39.06 -2.75
CA PRO A 171 -33.48 37.91 -2.48
C PRO A 171 -32.29 37.84 -3.44
N ALA A 172 -31.10 37.63 -2.90
CA ALA A 172 -29.92 37.29 -3.69
C ALA A 172 -30.07 35.90 -4.33
N GLU A 173 -29.37 35.69 -5.44
CA GLU A 173 -29.30 34.37 -6.10
C GLU A 173 -28.69 33.33 -5.15
N PRO A 174 -29.27 32.11 -5.02
CA PRO A 174 -28.70 31.09 -4.18
C PRO A 174 -27.35 30.58 -4.69
N ILE A 175 -26.44 30.30 -3.77
CA ILE A 175 -25.09 29.80 -4.05
C ILE A 175 -25.01 28.31 -3.76
N LYS A 176 -24.51 27.54 -4.73
CA LYS A 176 -24.10 26.15 -4.54
C LYS A 176 -22.67 26.08 -4.02
N PHE A 177 -22.44 25.28 -2.97
CA PHE A 177 -21.11 24.97 -2.47
C PHE A 177 -20.70 23.59 -2.98
N GLU A 178 -19.52 23.48 -3.58
CA GLU A 178 -18.94 22.22 -4.03
C GLU A 178 -17.52 22.09 -3.49
N GLY A 179 -17.23 21.06 -2.72
CA GLY A 179 -15.91 20.79 -2.19
C GLY A 179 -15.42 19.38 -2.46
N THR A 180 -14.13 19.18 -2.26
CA THR A 180 -13.51 17.84 -2.25
C THR A 180 -12.69 17.64 -0.99
N ILE A 181 -12.71 16.41 -0.48
CA ILE A 181 -11.93 15.96 0.68
C ILE A 181 -11.07 14.79 0.24
N THR A 182 -9.75 14.92 0.37
CA THR A 182 -8.77 13.87 0.05
C THR A 182 -8.12 13.33 1.33
N VAL A 183 -8.05 12.01 1.45
CA VAL A 183 -7.41 11.32 2.59
C VAL A 183 -6.28 10.40 2.12
N ASN A 184 -5.32 10.12 3.00
CA ASN A 184 -4.15 9.26 2.72
C ASN A 184 -4.33 7.77 3.11
N GLY A 185 -5.50 7.40 3.64
CA GLY A 185 -5.83 6.04 4.06
C GLY A 185 -7.25 5.93 4.62
N PRO A 186 -7.63 4.77 5.18
CA PRO A 186 -8.98 4.54 5.69
C PRO A 186 -9.25 5.39 6.93
N THR A 187 -10.32 6.18 6.88
CA THR A 187 -10.73 7.02 8.01
C THR A 187 -12.19 7.42 7.89
N LYS A 188 -12.78 7.79 9.02
CA LYS A 188 -14.05 8.52 9.10
C LYS A 188 -13.72 10.01 9.15
N VAL A 189 -14.38 10.81 8.32
CA VAL A 189 -14.18 12.26 8.25
C VAL A 189 -15.46 12.97 8.67
N LYS A 190 -15.40 13.75 9.75
CA LYS A 190 -16.48 14.63 10.19
C LYS A 190 -16.23 16.04 9.66
N TRP A 191 -17.19 16.62 8.96
CA TRP A 191 -17.02 17.90 8.25
C TRP A 191 -18.31 18.73 8.25
N TYR A 192 -18.20 20.03 7.96
CA TYR A 192 -19.33 20.94 7.75
C TYR A 192 -18.90 22.12 6.87
N PHE A 193 -19.88 22.85 6.32
CA PHE A 193 -19.64 24.16 5.73
C PHE A 193 -19.88 25.27 6.76
N GLU A 194 -19.10 26.34 6.68
CA GLU A 194 -19.26 27.53 7.51
C GLU A 194 -19.31 28.75 6.59
N THR A 195 -20.23 29.68 6.84
CA THR A 195 -20.34 30.92 6.07
C THR A 195 -20.11 32.13 6.96
N GLN A 196 -19.68 33.24 6.35
CA GLN A 196 -19.50 34.49 7.09
C GLN A 196 -20.82 35.07 7.63
N GLN A 197 -21.93 34.86 6.91
CA GLN A 197 -23.24 35.45 7.22
C GLN A 197 -24.02 34.61 8.24
N ASP A 198 -24.05 33.28 8.09
CA ASP A 198 -24.87 32.37 8.93
C ASP A 198 -24.05 31.49 9.90
N GLY A 199 -22.72 31.56 9.84
CA GLY A 199 -21.84 30.76 10.69
C GLY A 199 -21.82 29.29 10.28
N SER A 200 -21.68 28.40 11.27
CA SER A 200 -21.48 26.96 11.06
C SER A 200 -22.77 26.24 10.69
N MET A 201 -22.76 25.50 9.58
CA MET A 201 -23.84 24.60 9.19
C MET A 201 -23.77 23.26 9.95
N SER A 202 -24.79 22.42 9.74
CA SER A 202 -24.84 21.08 10.33
C SER A 202 -23.67 20.21 9.84
N SER A 203 -23.05 19.48 10.76
CA SER A 203 -21.97 18.56 10.42
C SER A 203 -22.47 17.25 9.84
N ASP A 204 -21.78 16.75 8.84
CA ASP A 204 -21.97 15.44 8.24
C ASP A 204 -20.71 14.58 8.41
N THR A 205 -20.78 13.31 8.04
CA THR A 205 -19.68 12.37 8.14
C THR A 205 -19.59 11.46 6.93
N ILE A 206 -18.38 11.32 6.39
CA ILE A 206 -18.08 10.44 5.26
C ILE A 206 -17.02 9.42 5.67
N ASN A 207 -17.29 8.15 5.35
CA ASN A 207 -16.33 7.07 5.55
C ASN A 207 -15.47 6.86 4.31
N PHE A 208 -14.16 6.73 4.49
CA PHE A 208 -13.20 6.36 3.48
C PHE A 208 -12.63 4.99 3.81
N ASN A 209 -12.74 4.05 2.87
CA ASN A 209 -12.16 2.71 3.02
C ASN A 209 -10.74 2.62 2.43
N PHE A 210 -10.35 3.64 1.66
CA PHE A 210 -9.07 3.74 0.93
C PHE A 210 -8.62 5.21 0.93
N ALA A 211 -7.32 5.41 0.66
CA ALA A 211 -6.80 6.70 0.24
C ALA A 211 -7.49 7.13 -1.07
N ASP A 212 -8.34 8.15 -0.96
CA ASP A 212 -9.23 8.55 -2.05
C ASP A 212 -9.67 10.02 -1.86
N THR A 213 -10.36 10.56 -2.86
CA THR A 213 -10.98 11.89 -2.85
C THR A 213 -12.49 11.76 -3.04
N LYS A 214 -13.26 12.34 -2.13
CA LYS A 214 -14.73 12.40 -2.23
C LYS A 214 -15.23 13.83 -2.36
N LYS A 215 -16.33 13.98 -3.08
CA LYS A 215 -17.04 15.25 -3.24
C LYS A 215 -18.01 15.47 -2.09
N VAL A 216 -18.16 16.73 -1.69
CA VAL A 216 -19.14 17.22 -0.73
C VAL A 216 -19.83 18.43 -1.31
N GLU A 217 -21.12 18.60 -1.07
CA GLU A 217 -21.86 19.73 -1.63
C GLU A 217 -22.99 20.20 -0.73
N TYR A 218 -23.35 21.47 -0.90
CA TYR A 218 -24.53 22.08 -0.31
C TYR A 218 -25.30 22.78 -1.43
N SER A 219 -26.57 22.43 -1.60
CA SER A 219 -27.30 22.66 -2.85
C SER A 219 -27.79 24.08 -3.05
N SER A 220 -28.05 24.84 -1.99
CA SER A 220 -28.60 26.20 -2.09
C SER A 220 -28.44 26.96 -0.79
N PHE A 221 -27.39 27.78 -0.69
CA PHE A 221 -27.25 28.80 0.36
C PHE A 221 -27.85 30.11 -0.13
N ASN A 222 -28.69 30.76 0.67
CA ASN A 222 -29.29 32.05 0.34
C ASN A 222 -28.55 33.16 1.10
N PRO A 223 -27.63 33.90 0.47
CA PRO A 223 -26.88 34.94 1.16
C PRO A 223 -27.76 36.16 1.47
N ASP A 224 -27.42 36.88 2.53
CA ASP A 224 -28.02 38.20 2.80
C ASP A 224 -27.61 39.18 1.69
N ALA A 225 -28.56 40.05 1.33
CA ALA A 225 -28.44 41.03 0.26
C ALA A 225 -27.59 42.24 0.66
N ASP A 226 -26.36 41.99 1.11
CA ASP A 226 -25.39 43.03 1.49
C ASP A 226 -24.31 43.14 0.40
N ASP A 227 -23.98 44.36 -0.01
CA ASP A 227 -22.86 44.61 -0.93
C ASP A 227 -21.53 44.25 -0.24
N GLY A 228 -20.72 43.43 -0.91
CA GLY A 228 -19.40 43.07 -0.40
C GLY A 228 -18.90 41.70 -0.85
N SER A 229 -17.76 41.30 -0.28
CA SER A 229 -17.17 39.98 -0.49
C SER A 229 -17.27 39.15 0.78
N PHE A 230 -17.81 37.94 0.64
CA PHE A 230 -18.11 37.05 1.74
C PHE A 230 -17.39 35.72 1.57
N TRP A 231 -16.93 35.15 2.68
CA TRP A 231 -16.26 33.86 2.66
C TRP A 231 -17.19 32.70 3.01
N VAL A 232 -16.85 31.53 2.44
CA VAL A 232 -17.40 30.22 2.77
C VAL A 232 -16.24 29.27 3.00
N ARG A 233 -16.29 28.49 4.08
CA ARG A 233 -15.30 27.49 4.44
C ARG A 233 -15.87 26.10 4.37
N LEU A 234 -15.07 25.16 3.85
CA LEU A 234 -15.23 23.74 4.11
C LEU A 234 -14.33 23.40 5.31
N VAL A 235 -14.94 22.94 6.40
CA VAL A 235 -14.24 22.60 7.65
C VAL A 235 -14.33 21.11 7.90
N VAL A 236 -13.18 20.46 8.06
CA VAL A 236 -13.03 19.12 8.58
C VAL A 236 -12.66 19.21 10.05
N VAL A 237 -13.42 18.56 10.92
CA VAL A 237 -13.15 18.48 12.37
C VAL A 237 -12.25 17.29 12.68
N GLU A 238 -12.63 16.11 12.17
CA GLU A 238 -11.92 14.85 12.37
C GLU A 238 -11.48 14.28 11.01
N PRO A 239 -10.29 13.67 10.90
CA PRO A 239 -9.40 13.28 12.01
C PRO A 239 -8.34 14.32 12.42
N ASN A 240 -8.13 15.39 11.67
CA ASN A 240 -6.96 16.29 11.87
C ASN A 240 -7.26 17.79 11.73
N SER A 241 -8.52 18.22 11.91
CA SER A 241 -8.91 19.64 11.95
C SER A 241 -8.29 20.51 10.83
N LYS A 242 -8.84 20.42 9.61
CA LYS A 242 -8.40 21.19 8.44
C LYS A 242 -9.53 22.02 7.85
N SER A 243 -9.21 23.13 7.19
CA SER A 243 -10.22 23.93 6.48
C SER A 243 -9.65 24.58 5.23
N VAL A 244 -10.53 24.88 4.28
CA VAL A 244 -10.24 25.67 3.08
C VAL A 244 -11.37 26.69 2.87
N GLU A 245 -11.04 27.85 2.29
CA GLU A 245 -11.97 28.97 2.09
C GLU A 245 -12.09 29.32 0.61
N ALA A 246 -13.29 29.70 0.17
CA ALA A 246 -13.54 30.43 -1.07
C ALA A 246 -14.40 31.67 -0.77
N LYS A 247 -14.43 32.61 -1.72
CA LYS A 247 -15.20 33.85 -1.60
C LYS A 247 -16.13 34.05 -2.76
N TYR A 248 -17.30 34.61 -2.48
CA TYR A 248 -18.22 35.18 -3.46
C TYR A 248 -18.31 36.70 -3.25
N GLU A 249 -18.82 37.41 -4.25
CA GLU A 249 -19.01 38.86 -4.26
C GLU A 249 -20.47 39.18 -4.60
N ILE A 250 -21.09 40.06 -3.82
CA ILE A 250 -22.39 40.65 -4.12
C ILE A 250 -22.13 42.11 -4.46
N LYS A 251 -22.57 42.54 -5.64
CA LYS A 251 -22.55 43.94 -6.07
C LYS A 251 -23.96 44.47 -6.16
N CYS A 252 -24.16 45.66 -5.60
CA CYS A 252 -25.42 46.39 -5.66
C CYS A 252 -25.28 47.64 -6.53
N PRO A 253 -25.25 47.46 -7.88
CA PRO A 253 -25.20 48.58 -8.82
C PRO A 253 -26.47 49.44 -8.78
#